data_AF-A0A958N5C4-F1
#
_entry.id   AF-A0A958N5C4-F1
#
_cell.length_a   1.000
_cell.length_b   1.000
_cell.length_c   1.000
_cell.angle_alpha   90.00
_cell.angle_beta   90.00
_cell.angle_gamma   90.00
#
_symmetry.space_group_name_H-M   'P 1'
#
loop_
_entity.id
_entity.type
_entity.pdbx_description
1 polymer ?
#
loop_
_entity_poly.entity_id
_entity_poly.type
_entity_poly.pdbx_seq_one_letter_code
_entity_poly.pdbx_strand_id
1 'polypeptide(L)'
;MVKHQLIEVKTNGQGLYEITDQVIDFCKGTPSGILNIFIKHTSASLIIQENADPTARQDLQTFLNKLVPENQDWHQHIFEGPDDTTSHLKSAITNTQISIPIYEGQLGLGTWQGIYVWEHRSNMHSRKLILSIIQ
;
A
#
# COMPACT_ATOMS: atom_id res chain seq x y z
N MET A 1 -19.21 -2.34 16.45
CA MET A 1 -18.16 -1.66 17.27
C MET A 1 -17.01 -1.32 16.33
N VAL A 2 -16.30 -0.20 16.50
CA VAL A 2 -15.19 0.16 15.62
C VAL A 2 -13.87 0.13 16.38
N LYS A 3 -12.89 -0.64 15.88
CA LYS A 3 -11.52 -0.72 16.42
C LYS A 3 -10.59 -0.01 15.46
N HIS A 4 -9.71 0.87 15.96
CA HIS A 4 -8.70 1.55 15.16
C HIS A 4 -7.28 1.29 15.68
N GLN A 5 -6.30 1.24 14.77
CA GLN A 5 -4.89 1.25 15.11
C GLN A 5 -4.10 2.05 14.07
N LEU A 6 -3.19 2.91 14.53
CA LEU A 6 -2.19 3.53 13.68
C LEU A 6 -0.95 2.62 13.63
N ILE A 7 -0.47 2.31 12.44
CA ILE A 7 0.82 1.61 12.24
C ILE A 7 1.75 2.46 11.36
N GLU A 8 3.05 2.21 11.51
CA GLU A 8 4.10 2.84 10.69
C GLU A 8 4.88 1.77 9.92
N VAL A 9 5.11 2.03 8.64
CA VAL A 9 5.86 1.17 7.73
C VAL A 9 7.04 1.96 7.21
N LYS A 10 8.25 1.49 7.53
CA LYS A 10 9.48 2.10 7.00
C LYS A 10 9.74 1.57 5.61
N THR A 11 9.95 2.48 4.67
CA THR A 11 10.28 2.18 3.28
C THR A 11 11.66 2.73 2.96
N ASN A 12 12.40 2.07 2.09
CA ASN A 12 13.73 2.48 1.63
C ASN A 12 13.79 2.42 0.09
N GLY A 13 13.23 3.45 -0.54
CA GLY A 13 13.09 3.53 -1.99
C GLY A 13 11.90 2.78 -2.56
N GLN A 14 11.71 2.95 -3.87
CA GLN A 14 10.55 2.44 -4.60
C GLN A 14 10.41 0.92 -4.46
N GLY A 15 9.19 0.45 -4.25
CA GLY A 15 8.93 -0.97 -4.17
C GLY A 15 7.67 -1.32 -3.39
N LEU A 16 7.38 -2.63 -3.36
CA LEU A 16 6.26 -3.20 -2.64
C LEU A 16 6.74 -3.78 -1.30
N TYR A 17 6.28 -3.18 -0.21
CA TYR A 17 6.58 -3.54 1.18
C TYR A 17 5.39 -4.30 1.77
N GLU A 18 5.58 -5.58 2.09
CA GLU A 18 4.51 -6.42 2.60
C GLU A 18 4.18 -6.09 4.05
N ILE A 19 2.88 -6.01 4.36
CA ILE A 19 2.36 -5.73 5.71
C ILE A 19 1.34 -6.78 6.17
N THR A 20 1.21 -7.89 5.44
CA THR A 20 0.18 -8.93 5.66
C THR A 20 0.15 -9.42 7.12
N ASP A 21 1.30 -9.77 7.70
CA ASP A 21 1.39 -10.30 9.07
C ASP A 21 0.95 -9.27 10.13
N GLN A 22 1.37 -8.01 9.96
CA GLN A 22 1.00 -6.92 10.86
C GLN A 22 -0.52 -6.68 10.86
N VAL A 23 -1.13 -6.83 9.69
CA VAL A 23 -2.58 -6.69 9.51
C VAL A 23 -3.31 -7.90 10.10
N ILE A 24 -2.83 -9.13 9.88
CA ILE A 24 -3.38 -10.34 10.50
C ILE A 24 -3.35 -10.21 12.03
N ASP A 25 -2.24 -9.75 12.59
CA ASP A 25 -2.09 -9.53 14.03
C ASP A 25 -3.13 -8.55 14.59
N PHE A 26 -3.41 -7.46 13.87
CA PHE A 26 -4.45 -6.51 14.24
C PHE A 26 -5.86 -7.12 14.24
N CYS A 27 -6.14 -8.03 13.30
CA CYS A 27 -7.44 -8.68 13.14
C CYS A 27 -7.70 -9.83 14.11
N LYS A 28 -6.69 -10.31 14.84
CA LYS A 28 -6.83 -11.39 15.84
C LYS A 28 -7.99 -11.14 16.79
N GLY A 29 -8.81 -12.18 17.01
CA GLY A 29 -9.98 -12.15 17.88
C GLY A 29 -11.24 -11.52 17.27
N THR A 30 -11.21 -11.13 16.00
CA THR A 30 -12.37 -10.58 15.28
C THR A 30 -13.04 -11.69 14.46
N PRO A 31 -14.24 -12.20 14.83
CA PRO A 31 -14.85 -13.33 14.13
C PRO A 31 -15.41 -12.96 12.75
N SER A 32 -15.90 -11.73 12.58
CA SER A 32 -16.50 -11.23 11.34
C SER A 32 -16.45 -9.70 11.30
N GLY A 33 -16.42 -9.14 10.10
CA GLY A 33 -16.47 -7.69 9.84
C GLY A 33 -15.81 -7.31 8.52
N ILE A 34 -15.49 -6.02 8.38
CA ILE A 34 -14.69 -5.48 7.27
C ILE A 34 -13.48 -4.79 7.88
N LEU A 35 -12.29 -5.21 7.47
CA LEU A 35 -11.07 -4.46 7.68
C LEU A 35 -10.97 -3.37 6.61
N ASN A 36 -10.76 -2.13 7.02
CA ASN A 36 -10.37 -1.03 6.18
C ASN A 36 -8.93 -0.61 6.51
N ILE A 37 -8.11 -0.39 5.48
CA ILE A 37 -6.74 0.11 5.60
C ILE A 37 -6.68 1.41 4.80
N PHE A 38 -6.27 2.49 5.44
CA PHE A 38 -6.10 3.80 4.81
C PHE A 38 -4.67 4.30 4.99
N ILE A 39 -3.98 4.65 3.90
CA ILE A 39 -2.65 5.27 3.98
C ILE A 39 -2.78 6.80 4.02
N LYS A 40 -2.17 7.44 5.03
CA LYS A 40 -2.22 8.89 5.23
C LYS A 40 -1.17 9.64 4.39
N HIS A 41 -1.02 9.24 3.13
CA HIS A 41 0.02 9.74 2.23
C HIS A 41 -0.54 9.81 0.80
N THR A 42 0.02 10.71 0.00
CA THR A 42 -0.37 10.94 -1.40
C THR A 42 0.72 10.55 -2.40
N SER A 43 1.83 10.00 -1.91
CA SER A 43 3.00 9.56 -2.68
C SER A 43 3.34 8.08 -2.45
N ALA A 44 2.39 7.31 -1.91
CA ALA A 44 2.47 5.87 -1.72
C ALA A 44 1.05 5.29 -1.72
N SER A 45 0.93 4.01 -2.03
CA SER A 45 -0.35 3.35 -2.27
C SER A 45 -0.51 2.07 -1.48
N LEU A 46 -1.73 1.54 -1.47
CA LEU A 46 -2.09 0.24 -0.93
C LEU A 46 -2.60 -0.66 -2.06
N ILE A 47 -2.10 -1.90 -2.12
CA ILE A 47 -2.58 -2.90 -3.07
C ILE A 47 -2.65 -4.29 -2.42
N ILE A 48 -3.44 -5.16 -3.03
CA ILE A 48 -3.44 -6.60 -2.76
C ILE A 48 -2.92 -7.27 -4.02
N GLN A 49 -1.81 -7.99 -3.91
CA GLN A 49 -1.15 -8.65 -5.05
C GLN A 49 -0.46 -9.95 -4.62
N GLU A 50 0.14 -10.65 -5.59
CA GLU A 50 0.84 -11.91 -5.34
C GLU A 50 1.99 -11.76 -4.34
N ASN A 51 2.06 -12.65 -3.33
CA ASN A 51 3.15 -12.73 -2.36
C ASN A 51 4.00 -14.00 -2.42
N ALA A 52 3.77 -14.88 -3.40
CA ALA A 52 4.51 -16.13 -3.56
C ALA A 52 5.80 -15.94 -4.39
N ASP A 53 5.69 -15.37 -5.60
CA ASP A 53 6.84 -15.12 -6.47
C ASP A 53 7.29 -13.64 -6.40
N PRO A 54 8.54 -13.34 -6.00
CA PRO A 54 9.03 -11.96 -5.98
C PRO A 54 9.06 -11.28 -7.36
N THR A 55 9.08 -12.03 -8.47
CA THR A 55 9.05 -11.46 -9.82
C THR A 55 7.75 -10.73 -10.13
N ALA A 56 6.61 -11.17 -9.57
CA ALA A 56 5.33 -10.48 -9.70
C ALA A 56 5.43 -9.02 -9.20
N ARG A 57 6.11 -8.80 -8.07
CA ARG A 57 6.35 -7.46 -7.51
C ARG A 57 7.31 -6.63 -8.38
N GLN A 58 8.30 -7.25 -8.99
CA GLN A 58 9.26 -6.58 -9.90
C GLN A 58 8.58 -6.13 -11.20
N ASP A 59 7.72 -6.97 -11.77
CA ASP A 59 6.96 -6.65 -12.98
C ASP A 59 5.98 -5.52 -12.73
N LEU A 60 5.27 -5.52 -11.59
CA LEU A 60 4.41 -4.42 -11.17
C LEU A 60 5.19 -3.11 -11.06
N GLN A 61 6.35 -3.11 -10.40
CA GLN A 61 7.20 -1.93 -10.29
C GLN A 61 7.67 -1.42 -11.66
N THR A 62 8.09 -2.34 -12.53
CA THR A 62 8.55 -2.02 -13.88
C THR A 62 7.43 -1.44 -14.73
N PHE A 63 6.24 -2.05 -14.67
CA PHE A 63 5.05 -1.57 -15.36
C PHE A 63 4.70 -0.15 -14.93
N LEU A 64 4.61 0.10 -13.62
CA LEU A 64 4.20 1.41 -13.11
C LEU A 64 5.24 2.51 -13.43
N ASN A 65 6.53 2.18 -13.41
CA ASN A 65 7.60 3.10 -13.82
C ASN A 65 7.55 3.44 -15.32
N LYS A 66 7.12 2.49 -16.16
CA LYS A 66 6.88 2.74 -17.60
C LYS A 66 5.61 3.55 -17.85
N LEU A 67 4.55 3.29 -17.08
CA LEU A 67 3.27 3.96 -17.22
C LEU A 67 3.32 5.43 -16.75
N VAL A 68 4.07 5.69 -15.67
CA VAL A 68 4.23 7.02 -15.08
C VAL A 68 5.73 7.35 -15.00
N PRO A 69 6.34 7.78 -16.11
CA PRO A 69 7.76 8.08 -16.17
C PRO A 69 8.11 9.32 -15.33
N GLU A 70 9.36 9.37 -14.85
CA GLU A 70 9.93 10.53 -14.17
C GLU A 70 10.43 11.59 -15.17
N ASN A 71 10.76 12.78 -14.68
CA ASN A 71 11.44 13.84 -15.45
C ASN A 71 10.73 14.27 -16.76
N GLN A 72 9.40 14.35 -16.75
CA GLN A 72 8.68 14.91 -17.89
C GLN A 72 8.83 16.44 -17.90
N ASP A 73 8.91 17.02 -19.10
CA ASP A 73 9.07 18.47 -19.32
C ASP A 73 7.92 19.31 -18.76
N TRP A 74 6.73 18.72 -18.66
CA TRP A 74 5.54 19.33 -18.08
C TRP A 74 5.42 19.16 -16.56
N HIS A 75 6.32 18.43 -15.89
CA HIS A 75 6.31 18.33 -14.43
C HIS A 75 6.61 19.68 -13.78
N GLN A 76 5.66 20.20 -12.99
CA GLN A 76 5.82 21.45 -12.25
C GLN A 76 6.07 21.24 -10.75
N HIS A 77 5.52 20.16 -10.18
CA HIS A 77 5.59 19.87 -8.76
C HIS A 77 6.80 18.97 -8.46
N ILE A 78 7.99 19.56 -8.44
CA ILE A 78 9.28 18.87 -8.26
C ILE A 78 10.04 19.37 -7.02
N PHE A 79 9.32 19.98 -6.07
CA PHE A 79 9.92 20.66 -4.93
C PHE A 79 10.63 19.69 -3.98
N GLU A 80 10.15 18.45 -3.88
CA GLU A 80 10.76 17.41 -3.06
C GLU A 80 11.69 16.48 -3.88
N GLY A 81 11.98 16.81 -5.14
CA GLY A 81 12.83 16.02 -6.04
C GLY A 81 12.15 15.62 -7.34
N PRO A 82 12.90 14.95 -8.25
CA PRO A 82 12.39 14.56 -9.59
C PRO A 82 11.24 13.56 -9.55
N ASP A 83 11.12 12.77 -8.48
CA ASP A 83 10.08 11.76 -8.27
C ASP A 83 8.81 12.31 -7.58
N ASP A 84 8.77 13.61 -7.29
CA ASP A 84 7.70 14.23 -6.50
C ASP A 84 6.34 14.16 -7.21
N THR A 85 6.19 14.86 -8.34
CA THR A 85 4.99 14.75 -9.22
C THR A 85 4.71 13.29 -9.58
N THR A 86 5.72 12.53 -9.98
CA THR A 86 5.55 11.14 -10.41
C THR A 86 4.94 10.26 -9.33
N SER A 87 5.36 10.43 -8.07
CA SER A 87 4.82 9.68 -6.94
C SER A 87 3.33 9.98 -6.70
N HIS A 88 2.90 11.23 -6.87
CA HIS A 88 1.50 11.62 -6.79
C HIS A 88 0.68 11.03 -7.93
N LEU A 89 1.20 11.07 -9.16
CA LEU A 89 0.52 10.50 -10.32
C LEU A 89 0.34 8.98 -10.18
N LYS A 90 1.38 8.27 -9.74
CA LYS A 90 1.31 6.83 -9.41
C LYS A 90 0.26 6.57 -8.32
N SER A 91 0.22 7.40 -7.27
CA SER A 91 -0.79 7.30 -6.21
C SER A 91 -2.21 7.57 -6.70
N ALA A 92 -2.39 8.48 -7.65
CA ALA A 92 -3.71 8.88 -8.16
C ALA A 92 -4.39 7.80 -9.01
N ILE A 93 -3.61 6.94 -9.67
CA ILE A 93 -4.12 5.83 -10.52
C ILE A 93 -4.10 4.47 -9.82
N THR A 94 -3.72 4.44 -8.55
CA THR A 94 -3.74 3.25 -7.69
C THR A 94 -4.72 3.48 -6.55
N ASN A 95 -4.48 2.92 -5.36
CA ASN A 95 -5.40 3.09 -4.22
C ASN A 95 -4.67 3.67 -3.02
N THR A 96 -5.32 4.58 -2.30
CA THR A 96 -4.91 5.03 -0.96
C THR A 96 -5.68 4.30 0.14
N GLN A 97 -6.57 3.40 -0.25
CA GLN A 97 -7.44 2.65 0.64
C GLN A 97 -7.78 1.28 0.06
N ILE A 98 -7.81 0.26 0.91
CA ILE A 98 -8.31 -1.07 0.56
C ILE A 98 -9.24 -1.58 1.68
N SER A 99 -10.21 -2.42 1.33
CA SER A 99 -11.12 -3.05 2.28
C SER A 99 -11.12 -4.56 2.05
N ILE A 100 -11.00 -5.33 3.13
CA ILE A 100 -10.87 -6.78 3.11
C ILE A 100 -11.92 -7.36 4.06
N PRO A 101 -12.75 -8.31 3.62
CA PRO A 101 -13.70 -8.97 4.52
C PRO A 101 -12.93 -9.77 5.59
N ILE A 102 -13.46 -9.77 6.80
CA ILE A 102 -13.08 -10.72 7.86
C ILE A 102 -14.21 -11.73 7.94
N TYR A 103 -13.91 -13.00 7.72
CA TYR A 103 -14.87 -14.09 7.73
C TYR A 103 -14.26 -15.29 8.47
N GLU A 104 -15.03 -15.90 9.37
CA GLU A 104 -14.59 -17.04 10.19
C GLU A 104 -13.28 -16.79 10.95
N GLY A 105 -13.10 -15.57 11.44
CA GLY A 105 -11.90 -15.17 12.18
C GLY A 105 -10.66 -14.92 11.32
N GLN A 106 -10.77 -14.96 9.99
CA GLN A 106 -9.66 -14.81 9.06
C GLN A 106 -9.91 -13.66 8.09
N LEU A 107 -8.83 -13.07 7.55
CA LEU A 107 -8.95 -12.19 6.40
C LEU A 107 -9.36 -13.03 5.18
N GLY A 108 -10.36 -12.57 4.44
CA GLY A 108 -10.82 -13.21 3.19
C GLY A 108 -9.86 -12.98 2.02
N LEU A 109 -8.56 -13.17 2.24
CA LEU A 109 -7.52 -13.16 1.22
C LEU A 109 -7.48 -14.54 0.54
N GLY A 110 -7.20 -14.54 -0.76
CA GLY A 110 -6.87 -15.76 -1.50
C GLY A 110 -5.47 -16.28 -1.14
N THR A 111 -5.18 -17.53 -1.52
CA THR A 111 -3.92 -18.24 -1.18
C THR A 111 -2.66 -17.46 -1.49
N TRP A 112 -2.67 -16.68 -2.57
CA TRP A 112 -1.49 -15.93 -3.05
C TRP A 112 -1.58 -14.43 -2.77
N GLN A 113 -2.60 -13.96 -2.07
CA GLN A 113 -2.80 -12.53 -1.86
C GLN A 113 -2.05 -12.04 -0.62
N GLY A 114 -1.09 -11.13 -0.83
CA GLY A 114 -0.47 -10.32 0.21
C GLY A 114 -0.94 -8.86 0.16
N ILE A 115 -0.81 -8.17 1.29
CA ILE A 115 -1.15 -6.75 1.44
C ILE A 115 0.13 -5.94 1.40
N TYR A 116 0.18 -4.94 0.51
CA TYR A 116 1.39 -4.15 0.27
C TYR A 116 1.18 -2.66 0.44
N VAL A 117 2.18 -2.00 1.04
CA VAL A 117 2.46 -0.58 0.80
C VAL A 117 3.34 -0.49 -0.44
N TRP A 118 2.85 0.21 -1.47
CA TRP A 118 3.63 0.50 -2.67
C TRP A 118 4.26 1.88 -2.54
N GLU A 119 5.56 1.91 -2.26
CA GLU A 119 6.35 3.13 -2.16
C GLU A 119 6.70 3.64 -3.57
N HIS A 120 6.41 4.91 -3.83
CA HIS A 120 6.69 5.55 -5.12
C HIS A 120 7.86 6.53 -5.05
N ARG A 121 8.34 6.87 -3.85
CA ARG A 121 9.52 7.72 -3.64
C ARG A 121 10.80 6.90 -3.60
N SER A 122 11.87 7.49 -4.11
CA SER A 122 13.21 6.92 -4.17
C SER A 122 13.96 6.97 -2.83
N ASN A 123 13.59 7.91 -1.95
CA ASN A 123 14.21 8.08 -0.64
C ASN A 123 13.52 7.25 0.45
N MET A 124 14.14 7.17 1.62
CA MET A 124 13.56 6.53 2.81
C MET A 124 12.38 7.35 3.36
N HIS A 125 11.26 6.69 3.65
CA HIS A 125 10.09 7.30 4.27
C HIS A 125 9.51 6.45 5.42
N SER A 126 8.69 7.06 6.26
CA SER A 126 7.81 6.37 7.21
C SER A 126 6.35 6.59 6.79
N ARG A 127 5.69 5.53 6.31
CA ARG A 127 4.30 5.55 5.87
C ARG A 127 3.38 5.22 7.04
N LYS A 128 2.36 6.05 7.22
CA LYS A 128 1.40 5.98 8.33
C LYS A 128 0.08 5.45 7.82
N LEU A 129 -0.37 4.33 8.37
CA LEU A 129 -1.61 3.68 7.97
C LEU A 129 -2.57 3.61 9.15
N ILE A 130 -3.85 3.85 8.90
CA ILE A 130 -4.92 3.58 9.87
C ILE A 130 -5.57 2.25 9.47
N LEU A 131 -5.53 1.28 10.38
CA LEU A 131 -6.32 0.06 10.30
C LEU A 131 -7.62 0.27 11.07
N SER A 132 -8.75 -0.09 10.47
CA SER A 132 -10.08 0.02 11.10
C SER A 132 -10.88 -1.26 10.89
N ILE A 133 -11.48 -1.82 11.93
CA ILE A 133 -12.44 -2.92 11.81
C ILE A 133 -13.84 -2.36 12.04
N ILE A 134 -14.73 -2.62 11.08
CA ILE A 134 -16.14 -2.28 11.13
C ILE A 134 -16.93 -3.59 11.20
N GLN A 135 -17.77 -3.74 12.22
CA GLN A 135 -18.63 -4.92 12.46
C GLN A 135 -20.09 -4.54 12.36
#